data_AF-A0A7S1NS47-F1
#
_entry.id   AF-A0A7S1NS47-F1
#
_cell.length_a   1.000
_cell.length_b   1.000
_cell.length_c   1.000
_cell.angle_alpha   90.00
_cell.angle_beta   90.00
_cell.angle_gamma   90.00
#
_symmetry.space_group_name_H-M   'P 1'
#
loop_
_entity.id
_entity.type
_entity.pdbx_description
1 polymer ?
#
loop_
_entity_poly.entity_id
_entity_poly.type
_entity_poly.pdbx_seq_one_letter_code
_entity_poly.pdbx_strand_id
1 'polypeptide(L)'
;FFFAATGLMPCPLDLSQLPAHYAALGRVLEAHGFTWGPACFVVLLAAVGWLLHSLSTGSAPKVEVIPTEDEVAPVLEGKPKFSWETGRTREYVPCWDPATMDYLGQVPAMTPDQVKERIRIARAAQKEWAKSSFKQRRHVLRTMLRFIVENTDTIAKVACRDSGKTMVDAMFGEVMVTLEKLRWTIAKGEQHLRPEYRDSGLMNLHKTSRVEFVPVGVVGAIVPFNYPFHNVFNPLIAALFSGNAIVIKVSEYASWSTGYYGRVISACLEAAGASPDLVQIVTGYGDAGNALITGGGVDKVIFVGSVKV
;
A
#
# COMPACT_ATOMS: atom_id res chain seq x y z
N PHE A 1 -11.77 -37.58 22.77
CA PHE A 1 -11.61 -39.04 22.62
C PHE A 1 -10.16 -39.33 22.26
N PHE A 2 -9.48 -40.04 23.16
CA PHE A 2 -8.31 -40.88 22.92
C PHE A 2 -7.01 -40.29 22.34
N PHE A 3 -6.04 -40.13 23.24
CA PHE A 3 -4.67 -40.60 23.04
C PHE A 3 -4.65 -41.95 22.30
N ALA A 4 -4.01 -42.01 21.13
CA ALA A 4 -3.21 -43.16 20.67
C ALA A 4 -2.67 -42.92 19.24
N ALA A 5 -1.43 -43.38 19.03
CA ALA A 5 -0.86 -43.78 17.75
C ALA A 5 -0.39 -42.69 16.76
N THR A 6 0.82 -42.18 17.00
CA THR A 6 1.81 -42.11 15.92
C THR A 6 3.13 -42.62 16.48
N GLY A 7 3.36 -43.93 16.34
CA GLY A 7 4.69 -44.50 16.46
C GLY A 7 5.55 -43.99 15.31
N LEU A 8 6.63 -43.29 15.63
CA LEU A 8 7.79 -43.17 14.76
C LEU A 8 9.01 -43.48 15.63
N MET A 9 9.66 -44.59 15.29
CA MET A 9 10.95 -45.01 15.85
C MET A 9 12.01 -43.91 15.69
N PRO A 10 13.01 -43.84 16.57
CA PRO A 10 14.12 -42.92 16.42
C PRO A 10 15.07 -43.42 15.32
N CYS A 11 15.23 -42.63 14.27
CA CYS A 11 16.42 -42.72 13.41
C CYS A 11 17.55 -41.99 14.16
N PRO A 12 18.66 -42.64 14.53
CA PRO A 12 19.78 -41.94 15.15
C PRO A 12 20.49 -41.14 14.05
N LEU A 13 20.37 -39.81 14.11
CA LEU A 13 21.29 -38.93 13.38
C LEU A 13 22.69 -39.16 13.94
N ASP A 14 23.62 -39.55 13.08
CA ASP A 14 25.03 -39.72 13.42
C ASP A 14 25.65 -38.35 13.74
N LEU A 15 25.87 -38.10 15.04
CA LEU A 15 26.43 -36.87 15.59
C LEU A 15 27.91 -36.65 15.25
N SER A 16 28.57 -37.60 14.56
CA SER A 16 29.97 -37.49 14.15
C SER A 16 30.25 -36.45 13.06
N GLN A 17 29.20 -35.87 12.44
CA GLN A 17 29.34 -34.91 11.34
C GLN A 17 29.16 -33.43 11.73
N LEU A 18 28.98 -33.11 13.02
CA LEU A 18 28.84 -31.71 13.48
C LEU A 18 30.19 -31.09 13.90
N PRO A 19 30.41 -29.78 13.66
CA PRO A 19 31.62 -29.08 14.09
C PRO A 19 31.87 -29.20 15.61
N ALA A 20 33.13 -29.39 16.00
CA ALA A 20 33.55 -29.79 17.35
C ALA A 20 33.04 -28.92 18.53
N HIS A 21 32.66 -27.66 18.28
CA HIS A 21 32.14 -26.76 19.31
C HIS A 21 30.67 -27.01 19.67
N TYR A 22 29.87 -27.63 18.80
CA TYR A 22 28.48 -28.03 19.12
C TYR A 22 28.42 -29.34 19.91
N ALA A 23 29.35 -30.26 19.66
CA ALA A 23 29.45 -31.55 20.37
C ALA A 23 29.91 -31.43 21.84
N ALA A 24 30.59 -30.33 22.20
CA ALA A 24 31.00 -30.06 23.58
C ALA A 24 29.82 -29.58 24.44
N LEU A 25 28.94 -28.75 23.87
CA LEU A 25 27.74 -28.24 24.56
C LEU A 25 26.71 -29.36 24.78
N GLY A 26 26.55 -30.27 23.80
CA GLY A 26 25.68 -31.44 23.93
C GLY A 26 26.11 -32.40 25.04
N ARG A 27 27.41 -32.68 25.17
CA ARG A 27 27.96 -33.60 26.19
C ARG A 27 27.87 -33.07 27.62
N VAL A 28 27.99 -31.75 27.82
CA VAL A 28 27.79 -31.12 29.14
C VAL A 28 26.31 -31.18 29.56
N LEU A 29 25.39 -31.08 28.60
CA LEU A 29 23.95 -31.13 28.84
C LEU A 29 23.41 -32.56 29.07
N GLU A 30 24.01 -33.57 28.42
CA GLU A 30 23.73 -35.00 28.69
C GLU A 30 24.23 -35.47 30.05
N ALA A 31 25.40 -34.99 30.49
CA ALA A 31 25.96 -35.30 31.82
C ALA A 31 25.09 -34.79 32.98
N HIS A 32 24.16 -33.86 32.71
CA HIS A 32 23.19 -33.33 33.66
C HIS A 32 21.74 -33.81 33.40
N GLY A 33 21.54 -34.86 32.59
CA GLY A 33 20.27 -35.58 32.47
C GLY A 33 19.17 -34.89 31.65
N PHE A 34 19.51 -33.91 30.81
CA PHE A 34 18.53 -33.14 30.04
C PHE A 34 18.21 -33.80 28.69
N THR A 35 17.17 -34.64 28.65
CA THR A 35 16.63 -35.19 27.40
C THR A 35 15.49 -34.28 26.90
N TRP A 36 15.57 -33.82 25.64
CA TRP A 36 14.58 -32.98 24.91
C TRP A 36 14.35 -31.51 25.31
N GLY A 37 15.09 -30.94 26.25
CA GLY A 37 14.74 -29.64 26.82
C GLY A 37 15.13 -28.35 26.05
N PRO A 38 16.35 -28.15 25.51
CA PRO A 38 16.78 -26.81 25.08
C PRO A 38 16.24 -26.40 23.70
N ALA A 39 16.22 -27.33 22.74
CA ALA A 39 15.72 -27.06 21.39
C ALA A 39 14.20 -26.82 21.38
N CYS A 40 13.44 -27.62 22.13
CA CYS A 40 12.01 -27.40 22.33
C CYS A 40 11.73 -26.07 23.03
N PHE A 41 12.58 -25.67 23.99
CA PHE A 41 12.45 -24.39 24.68
C PHE A 41 12.74 -23.19 23.75
N VAL A 42 13.74 -23.30 22.86
CA VAL A 42 14.02 -22.27 21.85
C VAL A 42 12.87 -22.16 20.83
N VAL A 43 12.33 -23.29 20.37
CA VAL A 43 11.16 -23.31 19.46
C VAL A 43 9.93 -22.77 20.16
N LEU A 44 9.70 -23.12 21.43
CA LEU A 44 8.60 -22.59 22.24
C LEU A 44 8.76 -21.09 22.47
N LEU A 45 9.95 -20.59 22.79
CA LEU A 45 10.22 -19.16 22.95
C LEU A 45 10.08 -18.40 21.63
N ALA A 46 10.48 -18.99 20.50
CA ALA A 46 10.26 -18.43 19.18
C ALA A 46 8.76 -18.42 18.82
N ALA A 47 8.02 -19.49 19.13
CA ALA A 47 6.58 -19.58 18.90
C ALA A 47 5.79 -18.65 19.81
N VAL A 48 6.15 -18.55 21.10
CA VAL A 48 5.59 -17.60 22.06
C VAL A 48 5.96 -16.17 21.67
N GLY A 49 7.20 -15.93 21.24
CA GLY A 49 7.64 -14.64 20.72
C GLY A 49 6.88 -14.23 19.46
N TRP A 50 6.67 -15.16 18.52
CA TRP A 50 5.87 -14.97 17.33
C TRP A 50 4.39 -14.76 17.67
N LEU A 51 3.83 -15.52 18.61
CA LEU A 51 2.46 -15.40 19.08
C LEU A 51 2.23 -14.06 19.80
N LEU A 52 3.12 -13.67 20.71
CA LEU A 52 3.09 -12.36 21.38
C LEU A 52 3.31 -11.21 20.39
N HIS A 53 4.17 -11.38 19.39
CA HIS A 53 4.36 -10.41 18.31
C HIS A 53 3.09 -10.29 17.44
N SER A 54 2.48 -11.42 17.08
CA SER A 54 1.24 -11.49 16.30
C SER A 54 0.06 -10.86 17.06
N LEU A 55 -0.09 -11.19 18.34
CA LEU A 55 -1.10 -10.62 19.24
C LEU A 55 -0.88 -9.13 19.51
N SER A 56 0.38 -8.67 19.63
CA SER A 56 0.69 -7.26 19.90
C SER A 56 0.65 -6.35 18.66
N THR A 57 0.93 -6.90 17.48
CA THR A 57 0.91 -6.14 16.23
C THR A 57 -0.47 -6.05 15.60
N GLY A 58 -1.43 -6.87 16.03
CA GLY A 58 -2.78 -6.96 15.46
C GLY A 58 -2.69 -7.47 14.03
N SER A 59 -3.25 -8.66 13.76
CA SER A 59 -3.32 -9.16 12.40
C SER A 59 -4.02 -8.11 11.52
N ALA A 60 -3.42 -7.76 10.39
CA ALA A 60 -4.07 -6.86 9.44
C ALA A 60 -5.40 -7.49 9.01
N PRO A 61 -6.52 -6.74 9.06
CA PRO A 61 -7.83 -7.27 8.74
C PRO A 61 -7.86 -7.84 7.32
N LYS A 62 -8.69 -8.87 7.13
CA LYS A 62 -9.00 -9.38 5.80
C LYS A 62 -9.96 -8.42 5.13
N VAL A 63 -9.63 -8.05 3.90
CA VAL A 63 -10.42 -7.15 3.05
C VAL A 63 -10.75 -7.91 1.78
N GLU A 64 -12.01 -7.88 1.38
CA GLU A 64 -12.48 -8.50 0.15
C GLU A 64 -13.11 -7.42 -0.72
N VAL A 65 -12.63 -7.30 -1.95
CA VAL A 65 -13.22 -6.43 -2.98
C VAL A 65 -13.47 -7.31 -4.17
N ILE A 66 -14.75 -7.50 -4.49
CA ILE A 66 -15.16 -8.33 -5.62
C ILE A 66 -14.87 -7.53 -6.91
N PRO A 67 -14.00 -8.03 -7.79
CA PRO A 67 -13.80 -7.39 -9.09
C PRO A 67 -15.03 -7.60 -9.97
N THR A 68 -15.29 -6.64 -10.85
CA THR A 68 -16.33 -6.79 -11.89
C THR A 68 -15.89 -7.80 -12.95
N GLU A 69 -16.82 -8.33 -13.73
CA GLU A 69 -16.50 -9.25 -14.82
C GLU A 69 -15.50 -8.62 -15.80
N ASP A 70 -15.71 -7.37 -16.20
CA ASP A 70 -14.80 -6.64 -17.09
C ASP A 70 -13.38 -6.50 -16.50
N GLU A 71 -13.23 -6.40 -15.17
CA GLU A 71 -11.93 -6.26 -14.49
C GLU A 71 -11.07 -7.52 -14.52
N VAL A 72 -11.67 -8.71 -14.67
CA VAL A 72 -10.95 -10.00 -14.62
C VAL A 72 -11.12 -10.87 -15.87
N ALA A 73 -12.07 -10.55 -16.75
CA ALA A 73 -12.32 -11.30 -17.97
C ALA A 73 -11.05 -11.34 -18.82
N PRO A 74 -10.66 -12.50 -19.40
CA PRO A 74 -9.48 -12.58 -20.26
C PRO A 74 -9.67 -11.82 -21.58
N VAL A 75 -10.90 -11.80 -22.10
CA VAL A 75 -11.32 -11.11 -23.33
C VAL A 75 -12.66 -10.44 -23.05
N LEU A 76 -12.84 -9.22 -23.55
CA LEU A 76 -14.11 -8.51 -23.47
C LEU A 76 -14.95 -8.82 -24.73
N GLU A 77 -15.97 -9.66 -24.59
CA GLU A 77 -16.84 -10.01 -25.72
C GLU A 77 -17.90 -8.92 -25.96
N GLY A 78 -18.19 -8.64 -27.23
CA GLY A 78 -19.29 -7.76 -27.64
C GLY A 78 -19.13 -6.27 -27.31
N LYS A 79 -17.95 -5.82 -26.86
CA LYS A 79 -17.73 -4.39 -26.60
C LYS A 79 -17.61 -3.60 -27.91
N PRO A 80 -18.15 -2.37 -27.95
CA PRO A 80 -17.85 -1.44 -29.04
C PRO A 80 -16.35 -1.24 -29.19
N LYS A 81 -15.87 -1.19 -30.44
CA LYS A 81 -14.48 -0.87 -30.74
C LYS A 81 -14.25 0.63 -30.82
N PHE A 82 -13.03 1.05 -30.52
CA PHE A 82 -12.61 2.44 -30.63
C PHE A 82 -12.97 3.02 -32.00
N SER A 83 -13.62 4.17 -31.99
CA SER A 83 -13.86 4.99 -33.17
C SER A 83 -13.17 6.35 -32.99
N TRP A 84 -12.56 6.85 -34.06
CA TRP A 84 -11.99 8.20 -34.07
C TRP A 84 -13.06 9.29 -33.92
N GLU A 85 -14.34 8.94 -34.13
CA GLU A 85 -15.49 9.83 -33.93
C GLU A 85 -15.82 10.02 -32.44
N THR A 86 -15.45 9.06 -31.57
CA THR A 86 -15.58 9.20 -30.11
C THR A 86 -14.47 10.12 -29.58
N GLY A 87 -14.73 11.43 -29.66
CA GLY A 87 -13.84 12.48 -29.18
C GLY A 87 -13.85 12.69 -27.66
N ARG A 88 -13.03 13.64 -27.19
CA ARG A 88 -13.09 14.14 -25.81
C ARG A 88 -14.47 14.76 -25.55
N THR A 89 -15.04 14.47 -24.39
CA THR A 89 -16.29 15.11 -23.96
C THR A 89 -16.02 16.05 -22.78
N ARG A 90 -16.99 16.91 -22.44
CA ARG A 90 -16.86 17.79 -21.26
C ARG A 90 -17.33 17.13 -19.97
N GLU A 91 -18.15 16.09 -20.07
CA GLU A 91 -18.87 15.51 -18.91
C GLU A 91 -18.21 14.22 -18.43
N TYR A 92 -17.58 13.47 -19.33
CA TYR A 92 -16.94 12.20 -19.03
C TYR A 92 -15.69 11.94 -19.88
N VAL A 93 -14.82 11.10 -19.35
CA VAL A 93 -13.67 10.55 -20.06
C VAL A 93 -14.05 9.16 -20.57
N PRO A 94 -14.14 8.94 -21.89
CA PRO A 94 -14.32 7.60 -22.44
C PRO A 94 -13.03 6.79 -22.26
N CYS A 95 -13.15 5.55 -21.80
CA CYS A 95 -12.04 4.67 -21.51
C CYS A 95 -12.02 3.48 -22.47
N TRP A 96 -10.83 3.12 -22.93
CA TRP A 96 -10.62 2.11 -23.96
C TRP A 96 -9.42 1.26 -23.56
N ASP A 97 -9.49 -0.04 -23.84
CA ASP A 97 -8.33 -0.93 -23.71
C ASP A 97 -7.35 -0.62 -24.84
N PRO A 98 -6.13 -0.13 -24.56
CA PRO A 98 -5.18 0.22 -25.62
C PRO A 98 -4.68 -0.98 -26.43
N ALA A 99 -4.76 -2.21 -25.88
CA ALA A 99 -4.29 -3.42 -26.56
C ALA A 99 -5.33 -4.00 -27.53
N THR A 100 -6.61 -3.87 -27.21
CA THR A 100 -7.72 -4.51 -27.97
C THR A 100 -8.67 -3.52 -28.63
N MET A 101 -8.56 -2.24 -28.27
CA MET A 101 -9.47 -1.16 -28.65
C MET A 101 -10.90 -1.37 -28.16
N ASP A 102 -11.13 -2.23 -27.16
CA ASP A 102 -12.45 -2.45 -26.56
C ASP A 102 -12.86 -1.30 -25.65
N TYR A 103 -14.14 -0.91 -25.71
CA TYR A 103 -14.71 0.08 -24.81
C TYR A 103 -14.82 -0.47 -23.38
N LEU A 104 -14.18 0.24 -22.43
CA LEU A 104 -14.19 -0.11 -21.01
C LEU A 104 -15.30 0.58 -20.23
N GLY A 105 -15.94 1.58 -20.84
CA GLY A 105 -16.91 2.45 -20.18
C GLY A 105 -16.38 3.88 -20.09
N GLN A 106 -16.90 4.64 -19.13
CA GLN A 106 -16.56 6.04 -18.96
C GLN A 106 -16.49 6.41 -17.48
N VAL A 107 -15.66 7.39 -17.17
CA VAL A 107 -15.56 8.00 -15.84
C VAL A 107 -15.95 9.47 -15.90
N PRO A 108 -16.42 10.08 -14.80
CA PRO A 108 -16.74 11.51 -14.79
C PRO A 108 -15.51 12.37 -15.13
N ALA A 109 -15.69 13.39 -15.96
CA ALA A 109 -14.70 14.45 -16.12
C ALA A 109 -15.01 15.52 -15.06
N MET A 110 -14.31 15.46 -13.93
CA MET A 110 -14.65 16.30 -12.78
C MET A 110 -14.38 17.78 -13.06
N THR A 111 -15.35 18.63 -12.73
CA THR A 111 -15.21 20.08 -12.85
C THR A 111 -14.28 20.66 -11.78
N PRO A 112 -13.73 21.86 -11.97
CA PRO A 112 -12.91 22.53 -10.96
C PRO A 112 -13.55 22.61 -9.56
N ASP A 113 -14.86 22.83 -9.48
CA ASP A 113 -15.56 22.91 -8.20
C ASP A 113 -15.72 21.54 -7.54
N GLN A 114 -15.92 20.48 -8.32
CA GLN A 114 -15.88 19.11 -7.80
C GLN A 114 -14.49 18.76 -7.28
N VAL A 115 -13.41 19.21 -7.92
CA VAL A 115 -12.04 19.02 -7.42
C VAL A 115 -11.83 19.73 -6.09
N LYS A 116 -12.27 20.99 -5.96
CA LYS A 116 -12.22 21.73 -4.68
C LYS A 116 -12.99 21.00 -3.57
N GLU A 117 -14.14 20.42 -3.90
CA GLU A 117 -14.92 19.66 -2.94
C GLU A 117 -14.18 18.40 -2.47
N ARG A 118 -13.51 17.67 -3.38
CA ARG A 118 -12.64 16.54 -3.01
C ARG A 118 -11.51 16.98 -2.07
N ILE A 119 -10.89 18.13 -2.34
CA ILE A 119 -9.87 18.69 -1.45
C ILE A 119 -10.45 19.00 -0.07
N ARG A 120 -11.65 19.57 0.01
CA ARG A 120 -12.33 19.89 1.27
C ARG A 120 -12.65 18.64 2.09
N ILE A 121 -13.12 17.58 1.45
CA ILE A 121 -13.38 16.27 2.08
C ILE A 121 -12.08 15.67 2.65
N ALA A 122 -11.02 15.60 1.83
CA ALA A 122 -9.72 15.11 2.26
C ALA A 122 -9.16 15.92 3.44
N ARG A 123 -9.29 17.25 3.38
CA ARG A 123 -8.88 18.18 4.44
C ARG A 123 -9.59 17.91 5.75
N ALA A 124 -10.89 17.62 5.71
CA ALA A 124 -11.67 17.33 6.91
C ALA A 124 -11.19 16.03 7.57
N ALA A 125 -11.03 14.96 6.79
CA ALA A 125 -10.52 13.68 7.27
C ALA A 125 -9.08 13.79 7.81
N GLN A 126 -8.24 14.61 7.17
CA GLN A 126 -6.85 14.80 7.55
C GLN A 126 -6.66 15.32 8.97
N LYS A 127 -7.57 16.16 9.47
CA LYS A 127 -7.46 16.76 10.82
C LYS A 127 -7.37 15.71 11.92
N GLU A 128 -8.17 14.65 11.82
CA GLU A 128 -8.10 13.54 12.77
C GLU A 128 -6.93 12.60 12.45
N TRP A 129 -6.65 12.37 11.16
CA TRP A 129 -5.53 11.52 10.77
C TRP A 129 -4.16 12.08 11.15
N ALA A 130 -4.00 13.39 11.21
CA ALA A 130 -2.78 14.05 11.69
C ALA A 130 -2.39 13.60 13.11
N LYS A 131 -3.39 13.31 13.95
CA LYS A 131 -3.24 12.88 15.36
C LYS A 131 -2.97 11.38 15.48
N SER A 132 -3.07 10.62 14.39
CA SER A 132 -2.84 9.16 14.40
C SER A 132 -1.40 8.82 14.77
N SER A 133 -1.22 7.74 15.52
CA SER A 133 0.07 7.16 15.87
C SER A 133 0.71 6.40 14.70
N PHE A 134 2.04 6.23 14.71
CA PHE A 134 2.70 5.35 13.74
C PHE A 134 2.17 3.91 13.77
N LYS A 135 1.65 3.43 14.91
CA LYS A 135 0.99 2.12 15.00
C LYS A 135 -0.26 2.06 14.11
N GLN A 136 -1.14 3.07 14.19
CA GLN A 136 -2.34 3.16 13.35
C GLN A 136 -1.99 3.30 11.87
N ARG A 137 -1.01 4.16 11.55
CA ARG A 137 -0.57 4.36 10.16
C ARG A 137 0.04 3.10 9.55
N ARG A 138 0.85 2.34 10.32
CA ARG A 138 1.33 1.01 9.90
C ARG A 138 0.20 0.01 9.73
N HIS A 139 -0.83 0.06 10.57
CA HIS A 139 -1.96 -0.86 10.47
C HIS A 139 -2.71 -0.70 9.15
N VAL A 140 -2.97 0.55 8.72
CA VAL A 140 -3.52 0.84 7.37
C VAL A 140 -2.63 0.27 6.27
N LEU A 141 -1.33 0.57 6.29
CA LEU A 141 -0.42 0.08 5.25
C LEU A 141 -0.29 -1.44 5.24
N ARG A 142 -0.30 -2.11 6.41
CA ARG A 142 -0.29 -3.58 6.49
C ARG A 142 -1.58 -4.18 5.92
N THR A 143 -2.71 -3.51 6.09
CA THR A 143 -3.99 -3.91 5.49
C THR A 143 -3.92 -3.84 3.98
N MET A 144 -3.44 -2.72 3.43
CA MET A 144 -3.19 -2.58 1.99
C MET A 144 -2.19 -3.62 1.48
N LEU A 145 -1.08 -3.83 2.19
CA LEU A 145 -0.07 -4.83 1.84
C LEU A 145 -0.68 -6.23 1.75
N ARG A 146 -1.44 -6.64 2.77
CA ARG A 146 -2.11 -7.96 2.81
C ARG A 146 -3.07 -8.11 1.63
N PHE A 147 -3.93 -7.11 1.38
CA PHE A 147 -4.85 -7.13 0.26
C PHE A 147 -4.12 -7.27 -1.09
N ILE A 148 -3.08 -6.48 -1.32
CA ILE A 148 -2.35 -6.47 -2.59
C ILE A 148 -1.65 -7.81 -2.82
N VAL A 149 -1.04 -8.41 -1.78
CA VAL A 149 -0.42 -9.75 -1.89
C VAL A 149 -1.45 -10.83 -2.25
N GLU A 150 -2.65 -10.77 -1.66
CA GLU A 150 -3.71 -11.75 -1.94
C GLU A 150 -4.37 -11.57 -3.31
N ASN A 151 -4.24 -10.38 -3.93
CA ASN A 151 -4.94 -10.01 -5.16
C ASN A 151 -4.00 -9.53 -6.27
N THR A 152 -2.73 -9.96 -6.26
CA THR A 152 -1.70 -9.51 -7.22
C THR A 152 -2.11 -9.72 -8.67
N ASP A 153 -2.67 -10.90 -8.98
CA ASP A 153 -3.14 -11.25 -10.33
C ASP A 153 -4.28 -10.33 -10.81
N THR A 154 -5.31 -10.14 -9.99
CA THR A 154 -6.42 -9.22 -10.28
C THR A 154 -5.93 -7.79 -10.51
N ILE A 155 -5.06 -7.29 -9.63
CA ILE A 155 -4.51 -5.93 -9.76
C ILE A 155 -3.71 -5.78 -11.06
N ALA A 156 -2.88 -6.77 -11.39
CA ALA A 156 -2.11 -6.76 -12.62
C ALA A 156 -3.01 -6.80 -13.87
N LYS A 157 -4.07 -7.64 -13.87
CA LYS A 157 -5.05 -7.68 -14.97
C LYS A 157 -5.73 -6.33 -15.20
N VAL A 158 -6.19 -5.70 -14.12
CA VAL A 158 -6.81 -4.36 -14.19
C VAL A 158 -5.84 -3.31 -14.73
N ALA A 159 -4.57 -3.34 -14.29
CA ALA A 159 -3.55 -2.43 -14.78
C ALA A 159 -3.23 -2.65 -16.28
N CYS A 160 -3.11 -3.91 -16.70
CA CYS A 160 -2.92 -4.28 -18.11
C CYS A 160 -4.06 -3.77 -18.98
N ARG A 161 -5.31 -3.95 -18.54
CA ARG A 161 -6.49 -3.57 -19.29
C ARG A 161 -6.54 -2.06 -19.58
N ASP A 162 -6.19 -1.24 -18.60
CA ASP A 162 -6.32 0.22 -18.72
C ASP A 162 -5.09 0.86 -19.38
N SER A 163 -3.91 0.25 -19.28
CA SER A 163 -2.68 0.83 -19.84
C SER A 163 -2.14 0.12 -21.08
N GLY A 164 -2.70 -1.03 -21.46
CA GLY A 164 -2.21 -1.87 -22.56
C GLY A 164 -0.87 -2.56 -22.33
N LYS A 165 -0.38 -2.62 -21.07
CA LYS A 165 0.90 -3.27 -20.76
C LYS A 165 0.77 -4.79 -20.69
N THR A 166 1.91 -5.46 -20.76
CA THR A 166 1.95 -6.92 -20.57
C THR A 166 1.77 -7.29 -19.10
N MET A 167 1.25 -8.50 -18.83
CA MET A 167 1.13 -9.02 -17.45
C MET A 167 2.47 -9.06 -16.71
N VAL A 168 3.56 -9.35 -17.42
CA VAL A 168 4.92 -9.34 -16.85
C VAL A 168 5.29 -7.93 -16.40
N ASP A 169 5.08 -6.93 -17.24
CA ASP A 169 5.36 -5.53 -16.91
C ASP A 169 4.46 -5.00 -15.80
N ALA A 170 3.18 -5.39 -15.76
CA ALA A 170 2.28 -5.04 -14.66
C ALA A 170 2.73 -5.66 -13.34
N MET A 171 3.09 -6.95 -13.34
CA MET A 171 3.49 -7.65 -12.14
C MET A 171 4.81 -7.08 -11.57
N PHE A 172 5.86 -6.99 -12.39
CA PHE A 172 7.17 -6.56 -11.91
C PHE A 172 7.30 -5.04 -11.82
N GLY A 173 6.73 -4.31 -12.77
CA GLY A 173 6.82 -2.86 -12.87
C GLY A 173 5.80 -2.09 -12.03
N GLU A 174 4.72 -2.73 -11.57
CA GLU A 174 3.73 -2.06 -10.71
C GLU A 174 3.49 -2.74 -9.38
N VAL A 175 3.10 -4.01 -9.41
CA VAL A 175 2.66 -4.70 -8.19
C VAL A 175 3.85 -4.90 -7.26
N MET A 176 4.94 -5.48 -7.75
CA MET A 176 6.12 -5.79 -6.94
C MET A 176 6.81 -4.54 -6.38
N VAL A 177 6.96 -3.47 -7.18
CA VAL A 177 7.54 -2.20 -6.72
C VAL A 177 6.68 -1.52 -5.65
N THR A 178 5.35 -1.64 -5.77
CA THR A 178 4.40 -1.10 -4.76
C THR A 178 4.44 -1.90 -3.47
N LEU A 179 4.51 -3.24 -3.56
CA LEU A 179 4.70 -4.13 -2.42
C LEU A 179 6.00 -3.85 -1.68
N GLU A 180 7.10 -3.64 -2.40
CA GLU A 180 8.38 -3.27 -1.79
C GLU A 180 8.30 -1.91 -1.10
N LYS A 181 7.66 -0.90 -1.73
CA LYS A 181 7.43 0.41 -1.11
C LYS A 181 6.63 0.30 0.18
N LEU A 182 5.56 -0.49 0.21
CA LEU A 182 4.77 -0.77 1.41
C LEU A 182 5.61 -1.44 2.49
N ARG A 183 6.28 -2.55 2.14
CA ARG A 183 7.13 -3.32 3.05
C ARG A 183 8.19 -2.43 3.71
N TRP A 184 8.91 -1.66 2.90
CA TRP A 184 9.93 -0.74 3.37
C TRP A 184 9.34 0.35 4.26
N THR A 185 8.24 0.98 3.86
CA THR A 185 7.61 2.07 4.63
C THR A 185 7.08 1.58 5.98
N ILE A 186 6.48 0.39 6.03
CA ILE A 186 6.02 -0.23 7.28
C ILE A 186 7.20 -0.50 8.22
N ALA A 187 8.29 -1.05 7.69
CA ALA A 187 9.46 -1.45 8.48
C ALA A 187 10.32 -0.25 8.93
N LYS A 188 10.49 0.75 8.06
CA LYS A 188 11.50 1.81 8.18
C LYS A 188 10.92 3.22 8.13
N GLY A 189 9.63 3.42 7.98
CA GLY A 189 9.08 4.77 7.85
C GLY A 189 9.27 5.62 9.12
N GLU A 190 8.98 5.08 10.30
CA GLU A 190 9.01 5.83 11.56
C GLU A 190 10.41 6.35 11.92
N GLN A 191 11.47 5.57 11.64
CA GLN A 191 12.84 6.01 11.93
C GLN A 191 13.25 7.28 11.15
N HIS A 192 12.58 7.59 10.04
CA HIS A 192 12.83 8.80 9.24
C HIS A 192 11.91 9.97 9.61
N LEU A 193 10.93 9.75 10.49
CA LEU A 193 9.98 10.76 10.94
C LEU A 193 10.05 11.00 12.46
N ARG A 194 10.94 10.30 13.16
CA ARG A 194 11.15 10.49 14.60
C ARG A 194 11.82 11.84 14.89
N PRO A 195 11.57 12.46 16.05
CA PRO A 195 12.27 13.68 16.44
C PRO A 195 13.79 13.49 16.48
N GLU A 196 14.52 14.51 16.03
CA GLU A 196 15.98 14.55 16.07
C GLU A 196 16.45 15.60 17.08
N TYR A 197 17.15 15.15 18.12
CA TYR A 197 17.67 16.04 19.15
C TYR A 197 18.96 16.73 18.69
N ARG A 198 19.09 18.01 19.04
CA ARG A 198 20.23 18.86 18.71
C ARG A 198 20.87 19.38 19.99
N ASP A 199 22.19 19.49 20.00
CA ASP A 199 22.90 20.10 21.12
C ASP A 199 22.43 21.56 21.27
N SER A 200 22.13 21.95 22.51
CA SER A 200 21.69 23.30 22.85
C SER A 200 22.84 24.18 23.35
N GLY A 201 24.04 23.59 23.50
CA GLY A 201 25.26 24.25 23.96
C GLY A 201 25.31 24.41 25.48
N LEU A 202 26.52 24.58 26.01
CA LEU A 202 26.81 24.61 27.44
C LEU A 202 26.07 25.73 28.21
N MET A 203 25.76 26.85 27.57
CA MET A 203 25.02 27.94 28.22
C MET A 203 23.50 27.69 28.32
N ASN A 204 22.96 26.67 27.64
CA ASN A 204 21.53 26.36 27.61
C ASN A 204 21.24 24.96 28.16
N LEU A 205 21.98 24.48 29.16
CA LEU A 205 21.78 23.14 29.76
C LEU A 205 20.35 22.90 30.31
N HIS A 206 19.59 23.98 30.59
CA HIS A 206 18.20 23.93 31.03
C HIS A 206 17.19 23.90 29.87
N LYS A 207 17.64 23.85 28.61
CA LYS A 207 16.78 23.81 27.41
C LYS A 207 17.05 22.54 26.61
N THR A 208 16.04 22.11 25.86
CA THR A 208 16.16 21.01 24.89
C THR A 208 15.75 21.50 23.52
N SER A 209 16.61 21.25 22.52
CA SER A 209 16.35 21.57 21.12
C SER A 209 16.10 20.28 20.34
N ARG A 210 15.03 20.23 19.55
CA ARG A 210 14.73 19.09 18.67
C ARG A 210 14.05 19.54 17.39
N VAL A 211 14.27 18.77 16.33
CA VAL A 211 13.58 18.89 15.04
C VAL A 211 12.48 17.84 15.00
N GLU A 212 11.27 18.24 14.66
CA GLU A 212 10.12 17.35 14.51
C GLU A 212 9.56 17.43 13.09
N PHE A 213 9.05 16.30 12.61
CA PHE A 213 8.38 16.20 11.33
C PHE A 213 6.87 16.16 11.55
N VAL A 214 6.18 17.22 11.14
CA VAL A 214 4.72 17.33 11.21
C VAL A 214 4.10 17.10 9.83
N PRO A 215 2.88 16.50 9.75
CA PRO A 215 2.16 16.40 8.49
C PRO A 215 1.96 17.78 7.87
N VAL A 216 2.12 17.89 6.55
CA VAL A 216 1.90 19.14 5.81
C VAL A 216 0.41 19.46 5.63
N GLY A 217 -0.46 18.45 5.65
CA GLY A 217 -1.89 18.58 5.44
C GLY A 217 -2.39 17.70 4.30
N VAL A 218 -2.90 18.28 3.23
CA VAL A 218 -3.38 17.58 2.03
C VAL A 218 -2.32 17.64 0.94
N VAL A 219 -1.92 16.47 0.46
CA VAL A 219 -1.03 16.32 -0.69
C VAL A 219 -1.86 16.22 -1.97
N GLY A 220 -1.56 17.04 -2.97
CA GLY A 220 -2.07 16.87 -4.33
C GLY A 220 -1.09 16.04 -5.14
N ALA A 221 -1.56 14.99 -5.81
CA ALA A 221 -0.75 14.19 -6.72
C ALA A 221 -1.36 14.20 -8.13
N ILE A 222 -0.54 14.48 -9.14
CA ILE A 222 -0.92 14.30 -10.55
C ILE A 222 -0.07 13.16 -11.12
N VAL A 223 -0.75 12.13 -11.61
CA VAL A 223 -0.12 10.84 -11.93
C VAL A 223 -0.37 10.42 -13.39
N PRO A 224 0.64 9.88 -14.09
CA PRO A 224 0.56 9.53 -15.51
C PRO A 224 0.01 8.12 -15.71
N PHE A 225 -0.35 7.82 -16.95
CA PHE A 225 -1.03 6.58 -17.36
C PHE A 225 -0.15 5.33 -17.40
N ASN A 226 1.17 5.47 -17.45
CA ASN A 226 2.08 4.38 -17.80
C ASN A 226 2.26 3.34 -16.69
N TYR A 227 1.99 3.68 -15.43
CA TYR A 227 1.96 2.76 -14.28
C TYR A 227 0.74 3.10 -13.40
N PRO A 228 -0.49 2.83 -13.85
CA PRO A 228 -1.71 3.35 -13.23
C PRO A 228 -1.91 2.90 -11.78
N PHE A 229 -1.50 1.68 -11.41
CA PHE A 229 -1.53 1.20 -10.04
C PHE A 229 -0.41 1.81 -9.21
N HIS A 230 0.85 1.67 -9.64
CA HIS A 230 1.98 2.15 -8.85
C HIS A 230 1.96 3.66 -8.66
N ASN A 231 1.61 4.42 -9.69
CA ASN A 231 1.60 5.88 -9.60
C ASN A 231 0.48 6.38 -8.67
N VAL A 232 -0.62 5.64 -8.50
CA VAL A 232 -1.63 5.95 -7.49
C VAL A 232 -1.14 5.58 -6.08
N PHE A 233 -0.64 4.36 -5.89
CA PHE A 233 -0.30 3.86 -4.56
C PHE A 233 0.99 4.45 -3.99
N ASN A 234 2.01 4.74 -4.81
CA ASN A 234 3.29 5.26 -4.33
C ASN A 234 3.18 6.58 -3.54
N PRO A 235 2.58 7.66 -4.07
CA PRO A 235 2.40 8.89 -3.29
C PRO A 235 1.40 8.69 -2.15
N LEU A 236 0.37 7.85 -2.33
CA LEU A 236 -0.61 7.52 -1.29
C LEU A 236 0.06 6.92 -0.06
N ILE A 237 0.93 5.91 -0.24
CA ILE A 237 1.65 5.23 0.84
C ILE A 237 2.45 6.24 1.66
N ALA A 238 3.18 7.13 0.99
CA ALA A 238 3.97 8.16 1.64
C ALA A 238 3.08 9.17 2.39
N ALA A 239 1.99 9.63 1.78
CA ALA A 239 1.07 10.60 2.36
C ALA A 239 0.41 10.05 3.63
N LEU A 240 -0.22 8.87 3.56
CA LEU A 240 -0.91 8.28 4.70
C LEU A 240 0.05 7.99 5.86
N PHE A 241 1.25 7.46 5.57
CA PHE A 241 2.24 7.15 6.60
C PHE A 241 2.77 8.40 7.33
N SER A 242 2.89 9.50 6.60
CA SER A 242 3.32 10.79 7.15
C SER A 242 2.18 11.59 7.80
N GLY A 243 0.96 11.04 7.89
CA GLY A 243 -0.18 11.68 8.55
C GLY A 243 -0.93 12.70 7.70
N ASN A 244 -0.72 12.65 6.38
CA ASN A 244 -1.39 13.50 5.41
C ASN A 244 -2.60 12.79 4.79
N ALA A 245 -3.56 13.57 4.30
CA ALA A 245 -4.52 13.10 3.31
C ALA A 245 -3.99 13.37 1.91
N ILE A 246 -4.57 12.74 0.89
CA ILE A 246 -4.11 12.87 -0.49
C ILE A 246 -5.27 12.96 -1.48
N VAL A 247 -5.14 13.84 -2.47
CA VAL A 247 -6.02 13.94 -3.63
C VAL A 247 -5.21 13.62 -4.88
N ILE A 248 -5.62 12.61 -5.64
CA ILE A 248 -4.85 12.05 -6.74
C ILE A 248 -5.61 12.29 -8.05
N LYS A 249 -5.13 13.21 -8.88
CA LYS A 249 -5.61 13.38 -10.26
C LYS A 249 -4.90 12.37 -11.15
N VAL A 250 -5.67 11.46 -11.71
CA VAL A 250 -5.17 10.42 -12.61
C VAL A 250 -5.22 10.86 -14.07
N SER A 251 -4.34 10.31 -14.89
CA SER A 251 -4.35 10.54 -16.35
C SER A 251 -5.67 10.09 -16.96
N GLU A 252 -6.23 10.90 -17.87
CA GLU A 252 -7.44 10.54 -18.62
C GLU A 252 -7.27 9.25 -19.46
N TYR A 253 -6.02 8.89 -19.78
CA TYR A 253 -5.68 7.69 -20.54
C TYR A 253 -5.67 6.40 -19.72
N ALA A 254 -5.72 6.47 -18.39
CA ALA A 254 -5.79 5.30 -17.51
C ALA A 254 -6.63 5.61 -16.27
N SER A 255 -7.87 6.07 -16.53
CA SER A 255 -8.81 6.42 -15.46
C SER A 255 -9.78 5.30 -15.11
N TRP A 256 -9.94 4.27 -15.95
CA TRP A 256 -10.94 3.22 -15.70
C TRP A 256 -10.55 2.33 -14.51
N SER A 257 -9.28 1.93 -14.44
CA SER A 257 -8.71 1.12 -13.35
C SER A 257 -8.89 1.75 -11.97
N THR A 258 -9.05 3.07 -11.92
CA THR A 258 -9.24 3.82 -10.68
C THR A 258 -10.56 3.52 -9.98
N GLY A 259 -11.57 3.02 -10.72
CA GLY A 259 -12.80 2.51 -10.13
C GLY A 259 -12.52 1.34 -9.19
N TYR A 260 -11.73 0.35 -9.65
CA TYR A 260 -11.29 -0.77 -8.82
C TYR A 260 -10.39 -0.30 -7.67
N TYR A 261 -9.37 0.50 -7.97
CA TYR A 261 -8.40 0.97 -6.96
C TYR A 261 -9.07 1.81 -5.87
N GLY A 262 -10.04 2.65 -6.21
CA GLY A 262 -10.82 3.43 -5.25
C GLY A 262 -11.60 2.55 -4.27
N ARG A 263 -12.23 1.46 -4.76
CA ARG A 263 -12.91 0.47 -3.88
C ARG A 263 -11.92 -0.23 -2.96
N VAL A 264 -10.77 -0.64 -3.48
CA VAL A 264 -9.68 -1.26 -2.69
C VAL A 264 -9.18 -0.34 -1.59
N ILE A 265 -8.87 0.91 -1.93
CA ILE A 265 -8.35 1.90 -0.99
C ILE A 265 -9.39 2.18 0.12
N SER A 266 -10.64 2.41 -0.25
CA SER A 266 -11.72 2.70 0.70
C SER A 266 -11.92 1.53 1.67
N ALA A 267 -12.03 0.31 1.15
CA ALA A 267 -12.22 -0.89 1.96
C ALA A 267 -11.03 -1.14 2.90
N CYS A 268 -9.79 -0.90 2.46
CA CYS A 268 -8.62 -1.03 3.31
C CYS A 268 -8.56 0.03 4.43
N LEU A 269 -8.96 1.27 4.13
CA LEU A 269 -9.01 2.34 5.13
C LEU A 269 -10.07 2.04 6.18
N GLU A 270 -11.29 1.72 5.74
CA GLU A 270 -12.41 1.37 6.62
C GLU A 270 -12.09 0.17 7.52
N ALA A 271 -11.57 -0.91 6.95
CA ALA A 271 -11.20 -2.10 7.71
C ALA A 271 -10.13 -1.82 8.78
N ALA A 272 -9.23 -0.87 8.51
CA ALA A 272 -8.18 -0.43 9.43
C ALA A 272 -8.64 0.68 10.40
N GLY A 273 -9.92 1.07 10.38
CA GLY A 273 -10.50 2.11 11.23
C GLY A 273 -10.07 3.55 10.86
N ALA A 274 -9.62 3.76 9.64
CA ALA A 274 -9.29 5.07 9.09
C ALA A 274 -10.43 5.56 8.18
N SER A 275 -10.59 6.88 8.05
CA SER A 275 -11.63 7.42 7.16
C SER A 275 -11.27 7.13 5.69
N PRO A 276 -12.19 6.59 4.87
CA PRO A 276 -11.98 6.44 3.43
C PRO A 276 -11.74 7.80 2.75
N ASP A 277 -12.22 8.89 3.37
CA ASP A 277 -12.09 10.24 2.84
C ASP A 277 -10.64 10.76 2.80
N LEU A 278 -9.70 10.07 3.45
CA LEU A 278 -8.27 10.42 3.42
C LEU A 278 -7.66 10.34 2.02
N VAL A 279 -8.27 9.58 1.12
CA VAL A 279 -7.82 9.44 -0.26
C VAL A 279 -8.96 9.81 -1.18
N GLN A 280 -8.75 10.83 -2.00
CA GLN A 280 -9.70 11.21 -3.05
C GLN A 280 -9.07 10.99 -4.41
N ILE A 281 -9.78 10.31 -5.31
CA ILE A 281 -9.37 10.17 -6.70
C ILE A 281 -10.14 11.19 -7.53
N VAL A 282 -9.41 11.89 -8.40
CA VAL A 282 -9.94 12.88 -9.34
C VAL A 282 -9.70 12.38 -10.76
N THR A 283 -10.79 12.23 -11.51
CA THR A 283 -10.78 11.91 -12.94
C THR A 283 -11.15 13.15 -13.74
N GLY A 284 -10.62 13.26 -14.96
CA GLY A 284 -10.87 14.41 -15.83
C GLY A 284 -9.62 14.85 -16.59
N TYR A 285 -9.72 15.98 -17.27
CA TYR A 285 -8.68 16.48 -18.17
C TYR A 285 -7.75 17.48 -17.46
N GLY A 286 -7.08 18.32 -18.25
CA GLY A 286 -6.10 19.29 -17.74
C GLY A 286 -6.71 20.36 -16.83
N ASP A 287 -7.98 20.70 -17.01
CA ASP A 287 -8.73 21.62 -16.15
C ASP A 287 -8.89 21.08 -14.72
N ALA A 288 -9.18 19.79 -14.56
CA ALA A 288 -9.21 19.13 -13.25
C ALA A 288 -7.82 19.13 -12.58
N GLY A 289 -6.75 18.89 -13.35
CA GLY A 289 -5.37 18.98 -12.86
C GLY A 289 -4.99 20.41 -12.45
N ASN A 290 -5.34 21.40 -13.27
CA ASN A 290 -5.13 22.81 -12.98
C ASN A 290 -5.88 23.23 -11.72
N ALA A 291 -7.13 22.79 -11.54
CA ALA A 291 -7.92 23.06 -10.35
C ALA A 291 -7.30 22.45 -9.08
N LEU A 292 -6.70 21.26 -9.17
CA LEU A 292 -6.00 20.64 -8.04
C LEU A 292 -4.79 21.48 -7.58
N ILE A 293 -4.06 22.09 -8.51
CA ILE A 293 -2.86 22.90 -8.21
C ILE A 293 -3.26 24.31 -7.75
N THR A 294 -4.16 24.96 -8.49
CA THR A 294 -4.46 26.40 -8.34
C THR A 294 -5.65 26.69 -7.44
N GLY A 295 -6.49 25.68 -7.16
CA GLY A 295 -7.75 25.84 -6.42
C GLY A 295 -7.61 26.26 -4.96
N GLY A 296 -6.38 26.25 -4.42
CA GLY A 296 -6.10 26.48 -3.02
C GLY A 296 -6.49 25.28 -2.16
N GLY A 297 -5.65 24.93 -1.18
CA GLY A 297 -5.96 23.85 -0.25
C GLY A 297 -5.28 22.51 -0.53
N VAL A 298 -4.24 22.46 -1.35
CA VAL A 298 -3.19 21.43 -1.23
C VAL A 298 -1.92 22.11 -0.68
N ASP A 299 -1.21 21.45 0.25
CA ASP A 299 -0.03 22.02 0.91
C ASP A 299 1.28 21.50 0.31
N LYS A 300 1.18 20.44 -0.49
CA LYS A 300 2.29 19.86 -1.23
C LYS A 300 1.79 19.25 -2.53
N VAL A 301 2.51 19.48 -3.61
CA VAL A 301 2.21 18.89 -4.92
C VAL A 301 3.28 17.86 -5.27
N ILE A 302 2.83 16.70 -5.74
CA ILE A 302 3.65 15.68 -6.39
C ILE A 302 3.18 15.60 -7.83
N PHE A 303 4.10 15.84 -8.76
CA PHE A 303 3.81 15.75 -10.19
C PHE A 303 4.73 14.71 -10.81
N VAL A 304 4.16 13.80 -11.59
CA VAL A 304 4.90 12.89 -12.45
C VAL A 304 4.31 13.01 -13.85
N GLY A 305 5.14 13.40 -14.81
CA GLY A 305 4.69 13.65 -16.17
C GLY A 305 5.81 14.16 -17.07
N SER A 306 5.44 14.58 -18.28
CA SER A 306 6.38 15.11 -19.25
C SER A 306 6.79 16.55 -18.91
N VAL A 307 7.98 16.96 -19.36
CA VAL A 307 8.56 18.30 -19.08
C VAL A 307 7.67 19.46 -19.54
N LYS A 308 6.83 19.24 -20.56
CA LYS A 308 5.96 20.29 -21.13
C LYS A 308 4.81 20.68 -20.19
N VAL A 309 4.36 19.75 -19.34
CA VAL A 309 3.20 19.89 -18.45
C VAL A 309 3.66 20.45 -17.12
#